data_AF-A0A1E1KVJ5-F1
#
_entry.id   AF-A0A1E1KVJ5-F1
#
_cell.length_a   1.000
_cell.length_b   1.000
_cell.length_c   1.000
_cell.angle_alpha   90.00
_cell.angle_beta   90.00
_cell.angle_gamma   90.00
#
_symmetry.space_group_name_H-M   'P 1'
#
loop_
_entity.id
_entity.type
_entity.pdbx_description
1 polymer ?
#
loop_
_entity_poly.entity_id
_entity_poly.type
_entity_poly.pdbx_seq_one_letter_code
_entity_poly.pdbx_strand_id
1 'polypeptide(L)'
;MLNFLADTKIEQKCNVTHGVLGHLDPRQPPVKRKPFAAILSQGFIQKTEFILPQEVYEIIKKDVLTDFAKLVYSRVILPLGALLEGEFFNEYIKKGNILMLSEGKSDIDNVYSLREGVLTLHLDKESYERAGIVGKPDGVKGKRGTKPRWVVKIELRSPSMLHGKKGFDRIVYTFKNVLNIPVTWLFVDLGKDTPTPSPMEAHFPITKTVTPEVQEMQVNAPSLQPPTDIDSSYGGDFEDYAAETHEWLSLILLDSPRIHPEDKIDPYLSRYAPPGDIHTSHGLHTAWMGLARDLQDMESIVLY
;
A
#
# COMPACT_ATOMS: atom_id res chain seq x y z
N MET A 1 0.97 -7.63 42.65
CA MET A 1 0.76 -6.83 41.42
C MET A 1 1.88 -7.16 40.46
N LEU A 2 1.57 -7.86 39.37
CA LEU A 2 2.53 -8.14 38.31
C LEU A 2 2.59 -6.91 37.40
N ASN A 3 3.64 -6.10 37.56
CA ASN A 3 3.92 -4.99 36.66
C ASN A 3 4.49 -5.56 35.36
N PHE A 4 3.64 -5.71 34.35
CA PHE A 4 4.09 -6.00 33.00
C PHE A 4 4.66 -4.71 32.40
N LEU A 5 5.91 -4.77 31.93
CA LEU A 5 6.51 -3.72 31.12
C LEU A 5 5.67 -3.53 29.86
N ALA A 6 5.37 -2.27 29.52
CA ALA A 6 4.69 -1.93 28.28
C ALA A 6 5.53 -2.41 27.10
N ASP A 7 5.10 -3.53 26.51
CA ASP A 7 5.57 -3.93 25.20
C ASP A 7 5.20 -2.81 24.23
N THR A 8 6.17 -2.23 23.54
CA THR A 8 5.92 -1.58 22.25
C THR A 8 5.56 -2.68 21.25
N LYS A 9 4.36 -3.24 21.43
CA LYS A 9 3.70 -4.09 20.44
C LYS A 9 3.63 -3.27 19.16
N ILE A 10 3.97 -3.90 18.04
CA ILE A 10 3.42 -3.51 16.75
C ILE A 10 1.94 -3.84 16.87
N GLU A 11 1.17 -2.93 17.46
CA GLU A 11 -0.27 -3.06 17.54
C GLU A 11 -0.80 -2.84 16.13
N GLN A 12 -1.65 -3.74 15.67
CA GLN A 12 -2.46 -3.49 14.49
C GLN A 12 -3.34 -2.29 14.82
N LYS A 13 -3.05 -1.15 14.19
CA LYS A 13 -3.78 0.10 14.42
C LYS A 13 -4.79 0.29 13.31
N CYS A 14 -6.07 0.33 13.67
CA CYS A 14 -7.10 0.85 12.78
C CYS A 14 -7.16 2.37 12.99
N ASN A 15 -6.97 3.15 11.92
CA ASN A 15 -7.12 4.60 11.98
C ASN A 15 -8.45 4.98 11.34
N VAL A 16 -9.36 5.53 12.12
CA VAL A 16 -10.65 6.01 11.63
C VAL A 16 -10.65 7.53 11.64
N THR A 17 -11.28 8.13 10.63
CA THR A 17 -11.47 9.58 10.54
C THR A 17 -12.83 9.83 9.92
N HIS A 18 -13.60 10.70 10.57
CA HIS A 18 -14.86 11.19 10.06
C HIS A 18 -14.78 12.71 9.90
N GLY A 19 -15.43 13.25 8.88
CA GLY A 19 -15.50 14.69 8.67
C GLY A 19 -16.15 15.03 7.36
N VAL A 20 -16.56 16.29 7.23
CA VAL A 20 -17.12 16.83 5.99
C VAL A 20 -15.96 17.17 5.05
N LEU A 21 -15.95 16.56 3.86
CA LEU A 21 -15.05 17.01 2.81
C LEU A 21 -15.55 18.37 2.27
N GLY A 22 -14.69 19.38 2.36
CA GLY A 22 -14.93 20.66 1.68
C GLY A 22 -14.83 20.51 0.16
N HIS A 23 -14.96 21.62 -0.57
CA HIS A 23 -14.77 21.61 -2.02
C HIS A 23 -13.38 21.04 -2.38
N LEU A 24 -13.38 19.95 -3.15
CA LEU A 24 -12.18 19.31 -3.67
C LEU A 24 -11.94 19.77 -5.10
N ASP A 25 -10.74 20.30 -5.36
CA ASP A 25 -10.23 20.42 -6.72
C ASP A 25 -9.49 19.11 -7.05
N PRO A 26 -9.97 18.30 -8.01
CA PRO A 26 -9.30 17.06 -8.41
C PRO A 26 -7.85 17.28 -8.87
N ARG A 27 -7.51 18.49 -9.35
CA ARG A 27 -6.15 18.83 -9.79
C ARG A 27 -5.23 19.20 -8.64
N GLN A 28 -5.78 19.48 -7.47
CA GLN A 28 -5.03 19.89 -6.28
C GLN A 28 -5.62 19.26 -5.00
N PRO A 29 -5.58 17.93 -4.86
CA PRO A 29 -6.10 17.27 -3.68
C PRO A 29 -5.32 17.70 -2.42
N PRO A 30 -5.98 17.82 -1.25
CA PRO A 30 -5.31 18.19 -0.01
C PRO A 30 -4.22 17.17 0.34
N VAL A 31 -2.97 17.58 0.52
CA VAL A 31 -1.87 16.64 0.83
C VAL A 31 -1.57 16.49 2.32
N LYS A 32 -1.97 17.47 3.14
CA LYS A 32 -1.62 17.55 4.57
C LYS A 32 -2.78 17.20 5.51
N ARG A 33 -4.01 17.20 5.01
CA ARG A 33 -5.21 16.96 5.83
C ARG A 33 -5.59 15.48 5.79
N LYS A 34 -6.15 14.98 6.88
CA LYS A 34 -6.81 13.67 6.86
C LYS A 34 -8.07 13.73 5.98
N PRO A 35 -8.44 12.64 5.28
CA PRO A 35 -7.77 11.33 5.26
C PRO A 35 -6.57 11.26 4.29
N PHE A 36 -6.42 12.23 3.38
CA PHE A 36 -5.41 12.21 2.30
C PHE A 36 -3.98 12.03 2.79
N ALA A 37 -3.57 12.70 3.88
CA ALA A 37 -2.23 12.54 4.44
C ALA A 37 -1.95 11.09 4.92
N ALA A 38 -2.97 10.37 5.40
CA ALA A 38 -2.83 8.98 5.85
C ALA A 38 -2.73 8.02 4.65
N ILE A 39 -3.48 8.31 3.58
CA ILE A 39 -3.43 7.59 2.32
C ILE A 39 -2.06 7.78 1.65
N LEU A 40 -1.62 9.03 1.44
CA LEU A 40 -0.35 9.36 0.79
C LEU A 40 0.89 8.92 1.60
N SER A 41 0.70 8.57 2.89
CA SER A 41 1.76 8.00 3.71
C SER A 41 2.00 6.52 3.43
N GLN A 42 1.08 5.85 2.72
CA GLN A 42 1.27 4.47 2.31
C GLN A 42 2.31 4.42 1.19
N GLY A 43 3.28 3.51 1.33
CA GLY A 43 4.39 3.43 0.37
C GLY A 43 4.05 2.58 -0.86
N PHE A 44 3.40 1.44 -0.63
CA PHE A 44 3.04 0.44 -1.63
C PHE A 44 1.66 -0.10 -1.28
N ILE A 45 0.70 0.01 -2.20
CA ILE A 45 -0.66 -0.49 -2.01
C ILE A 45 -0.80 -1.74 -2.85
N GLN A 46 -0.94 -2.91 -2.22
CA GLN A 46 -1.15 -4.15 -2.95
C GLN A 46 -2.59 -4.29 -3.44
N LYS A 47 -3.54 -3.78 -2.65
CA LYS A 47 -4.96 -4.08 -2.79
C LYS A 47 -5.80 -2.89 -2.36
N THR A 48 -6.81 -2.56 -3.15
CA THR A 48 -7.84 -1.57 -2.81
C THR A 48 -9.20 -2.18 -3.07
N GLU A 49 -10.07 -2.15 -2.05
CA GLU A 49 -11.48 -2.45 -2.19
C GLU A 49 -12.34 -1.20 -2.10
N PHE A 50 -13.37 -1.16 -2.93
CA PHE A 50 -14.47 -0.21 -2.81
C PHE A 50 -15.73 -0.97 -2.44
N ILE A 51 -16.50 -0.42 -1.51
CA ILE A 51 -17.82 -0.92 -1.13
C ILE A 51 -18.79 0.24 -1.40
N LEU A 52 -19.64 0.09 -2.42
CA LEU A 52 -20.46 1.19 -2.94
C LEU A 52 -21.92 0.79 -3.05
N PRO A 53 -22.87 1.65 -2.63
CA PRO A 53 -24.28 1.49 -2.98
C PRO A 53 -24.47 1.44 -4.50
N GLN A 54 -25.51 0.74 -4.95
CA GLN A 54 -25.76 0.49 -6.37
C GLN A 54 -25.85 1.79 -7.17
N GLU A 55 -26.55 2.78 -6.64
CA GLU A 55 -26.79 4.05 -7.31
C GLU A 55 -25.49 4.82 -7.53
N VAL A 56 -24.59 4.79 -6.54
CA VAL A 56 -23.28 5.44 -6.63
C VAL A 56 -22.41 4.72 -7.64
N TYR A 57 -22.35 3.38 -7.57
CA TYR A 57 -21.58 2.58 -8.51
C TYR A 57 -22.02 2.84 -9.95
N GLU A 58 -23.33 2.87 -10.23
CA GLU A 58 -23.87 3.12 -11.56
C GLU A 58 -23.45 4.48 -12.14
N ILE A 59 -23.29 5.51 -11.28
CA ILE A 59 -22.83 6.84 -11.67
C ILE A 59 -21.35 6.81 -12.05
N ILE A 60 -20.49 6.16 -11.26
CA ILE A 60 -19.04 6.27 -11.40
C ILE A 60 -18.39 5.13 -12.19
N LYS A 61 -19.09 4.01 -12.41
CA LYS A 61 -18.51 2.78 -12.98
C LYS A 61 -17.75 3.00 -14.27
N LYS A 62 -18.22 3.91 -15.14
CA LYS A 62 -17.56 4.16 -16.42
C LYS A 62 -16.18 4.77 -16.22
N ASP A 63 -16.08 5.80 -15.38
CA ASP A 63 -14.83 6.51 -15.12
C ASP A 63 -13.87 5.62 -14.34
N VAL A 64 -14.39 4.94 -13.32
CA VAL A 64 -13.70 3.96 -12.49
C VAL A 64 -13.07 2.85 -13.34
N LEU A 65 -13.87 2.15 -14.15
CA LEU A 65 -13.37 1.03 -14.98
C LEU A 65 -12.38 1.51 -16.06
N THR A 66 -12.58 2.71 -16.61
CA THR A 66 -11.71 3.25 -17.66
C THR A 66 -10.33 3.63 -17.12
N ASP A 67 -10.26 4.26 -15.96
CA ASP A 67 -8.98 4.66 -15.37
C ASP A 67 -8.25 3.47 -14.77
N PHE A 68 -8.98 2.53 -14.18
CA PHE A 68 -8.40 1.31 -13.64
C PHE A 68 -7.82 0.38 -14.70
N ALA A 69 -8.43 0.31 -15.90
CA ALA A 69 -7.88 -0.47 -17.00
C ALA A 69 -6.48 0.04 -17.47
N LYS A 70 -6.09 1.26 -17.09
CA LYS A 70 -4.78 1.84 -17.41
C LYS A 70 -3.69 1.43 -16.42
N LEU A 71 -4.06 0.86 -15.27
CA LEU A 71 -3.09 0.47 -14.26
C LEU A 71 -2.34 -0.79 -14.71
N VAL A 72 -1.05 -0.61 -14.91
CA VAL A 72 -0.15 -1.64 -15.41
C VAL A 72 1.07 -1.70 -14.52
N TYR A 73 1.43 -2.90 -14.11
CA TYR A 73 2.70 -3.17 -13.44
C TYR A 73 3.42 -4.30 -14.14
N SER A 74 4.72 -4.41 -13.93
CA SER A 74 5.55 -5.43 -14.55
C SER A 74 6.28 -6.25 -13.50
N ARG A 75 6.37 -7.55 -13.74
CA ARG A 75 7.28 -8.43 -13.02
C ARG A 75 8.57 -8.58 -13.80
N VAL A 76 9.72 -8.34 -13.17
CA VAL A 76 11.02 -8.40 -13.84
C VAL A 76 12.08 -8.96 -12.90
N ILE A 77 13.07 -9.68 -13.43
CA ILE A 77 14.18 -10.22 -12.63
C ILE A 77 15.44 -9.43 -12.98
N LEU A 78 15.98 -8.71 -12.01
CA LEU A 78 17.23 -7.96 -12.20
C LEU A 78 18.03 -7.83 -10.90
N PRO A 79 19.37 -7.76 -10.99
CA PRO A 79 20.22 -7.43 -9.85
C PRO A 79 20.12 -5.93 -9.51
N LEU A 80 20.41 -5.57 -8.26
CA LEU A 80 20.47 -4.17 -7.81
C LEU A 80 21.44 -3.32 -8.65
N GLY A 81 22.49 -3.93 -9.18
CA GLY A 81 23.47 -3.25 -10.03
C GLY A 81 22.86 -2.66 -11.29
N ALA A 82 21.86 -3.31 -11.89
CA ALA A 82 21.19 -2.84 -13.09
C ALA A 82 20.44 -1.52 -12.87
N LEU A 83 19.98 -1.25 -11.64
CA LEU A 83 19.33 0.00 -11.28
C LEU A 83 20.25 1.22 -11.39
N LEU A 84 21.57 1.01 -11.36
CA LEU A 84 22.59 2.06 -11.37
C LEU A 84 23.27 2.24 -12.73
N GLU A 85 22.84 1.49 -13.74
CA GLU A 85 23.51 1.40 -15.03
C GLU A 85 22.71 2.07 -16.16
N GLY A 86 23.46 2.66 -17.09
CA GLY A 86 22.98 3.09 -18.40
C GLY A 86 21.73 3.96 -18.39
N GLU A 87 20.84 3.65 -19.31
CA GLU A 87 19.60 4.40 -19.52
C GLU A 87 18.58 4.17 -18.39
N PHE A 88 18.61 3.02 -17.72
CA PHE A 88 17.73 2.77 -16.57
C PHE A 88 17.90 3.86 -15.50
N PHE A 89 19.14 4.10 -15.08
CA PHE A 89 19.43 5.09 -14.04
C PHE A 89 19.05 6.51 -14.48
N ASN A 90 19.32 6.87 -15.72
CA ASN A 90 19.04 8.22 -16.21
C ASN A 90 17.55 8.48 -16.42
N GLU A 91 16.84 7.55 -17.06
CA GLU A 91 15.44 7.72 -17.41
C GLU A 91 14.52 7.49 -16.21
N TYR A 92 14.71 6.43 -15.42
CA TYR A 92 13.79 6.12 -14.33
C TYR A 92 14.15 6.75 -12.98
N ILE A 93 15.44 6.93 -12.70
CA ILE A 93 15.88 7.43 -11.39
C ILE A 93 16.08 8.95 -11.42
N LYS A 94 16.82 9.47 -12.40
CA LYS A 94 17.16 10.91 -12.45
C LYS A 94 16.03 11.77 -13.03
N LYS A 95 15.42 11.35 -14.15
CA LYS A 95 14.37 12.12 -14.84
C LYS A 95 12.97 11.70 -14.42
N GLY A 96 12.72 10.39 -14.43
CA GLY A 96 11.42 9.79 -14.22
C GLY A 96 11.11 9.52 -12.76
N ASN A 97 10.00 8.80 -12.56
CA ASN A 97 9.57 8.35 -11.26
C ASN A 97 9.05 6.92 -11.39
N ILE A 98 9.54 6.03 -10.53
CA ILE A 98 9.16 4.62 -10.56
C ILE A 98 8.92 4.12 -9.14
N LEU A 99 8.13 3.05 -9.05
CA LEU A 99 8.04 2.22 -7.86
C LEU A 99 8.64 0.86 -8.16
N MET A 100 9.47 0.36 -7.23
CA MET A 100 9.89 -1.04 -7.26
C MET A 100 9.83 -1.66 -5.88
N LEU A 101 9.40 -2.92 -5.84
CA LEU A 101 9.37 -3.74 -4.63
C LEU A 101 9.88 -5.14 -4.97
N SER A 102 10.90 -5.61 -4.26
CA SER A 102 11.40 -6.96 -4.46
C SER A 102 10.51 -7.98 -3.75
N GLU A 103 10.55 -9.23 -4.21
CA GLU A 103 9.97 -10.35 -3.48
C GLU A 103 10.68 -10.60 -2.15
N GLY A 104 9.99 -11.26 -1.22
CA GLY A 104 10.52 -11.68 0.09
C GLY A 104 9.75 -11.13 1.28
N LYS A 105 10.06 -11.64 2.46
CA LYS A 105 9.50 -11.16 3.73
C LYS A 105 10.57 -10.39 4.50
N SER A 106 10.29 -9.16 4.92
CA SER A 106 11.30 -8.28 5.53
C SER A 106 11.89 -8.80 6.85
N ASP A 107 11.20 -9.72 7.52
CA ASP A 107 11.64 -10.38 8.75
C ASP A 107 12.61 -11.55 8.48
N ILE A 108 12.59 -12.14 7.29
CA ILE A 108 13.32 -13.37 6.92
C ILE A 108 14.32 -13.14 5.78
N ASP A 109 13.93 -12.44 4.73
CA ASP A 109 14.70 -12.26 3.50
C ASP A 109 15.37 -10.89 3.44
N ASN A 110 16.33 -10.74 2.54
CA ASN A 110 16.78 -9.41 2.15
C ASN A 110 15.75 -8.85 1.16
N VAL A 111 15.11 -7.75 1.53
CA VAL A 111 14.05 -7.12 0.74
C VAL A 111 14.47 -5.71 0.38
N TYR A 112 14.12 -5.30 -0.84
CA TYR A 112 14.51 -4.03 -1.40
C TYR A 112 13.28 -3.28 -1.93
N SER A 113 13.29 -1.97 -1.77
CA SER A 113 12.24 -1.12 -2.31
C SER A 113 12.82 0.18 -2.85
N LEU A 114 12.20 0.71 -3.90
CA LEU A 114 12.57 1.97 -4.53
C LEU A 114 11.31 2.81 -4.67
N ARG A 115 11.32 3.99 -4.02
CA ARG A 115 10.23 4.96 -4.07
C ARG A 115 10.83 6.36 -4.06
N GLU A 116 10.35 7.22 -4.95
CA GLU A 116 10.77 8.64 -5.03
C GLU A 116 12.28 8.85 -5.16
N GLY A 117 13.01 7.90 -5.77
CA GLY A 117 14.47 7.95 -5.90
C GLY A 117 15.26 7.46 -4.68
N VAL A 118 14.57 7.01 -3.62
CA VAL A 118 15.19 6.41 -2.44
C VAL A 118 15.15 4.89 -2.56
N LEU A 119 16.32 4.27 -2.71
CA LEU A 119 16.49 2.82 -2.62
C LEU A 119 16.68 2.41 -1.16
N THR A 120 15.73 1.66 -0.61
CA THR A 120 15.77 1.12 0.74
C THR A 120 16.10 -0.37 0.69
N LEU A 121 17.10 -0.79 1.47
CA LEU A 121 17.53 -2.18 1.60
C LEU A 121 17.28 -2.64 3.03
N HIS A 122 16.47 -3.67 3.20
CA HIS A 122 16.33 -4.41 4.45
C HIS A 122 17.24 -5.61 4.38
N LEU A 123 18.30 -5.60 5.20
CA LEU A 123 19.37 -6.58 5.16
C LEU A 123 19.42 -7.37 6.46
N ASP A 124 19.74 -8.66 6.35
CA ASP A 124 20.24 -9.44 7.46
C ASP A 124 21.64 -8.98 7.90
N LYS A 125 22.10 -9.53 9.02
CA LYS A 125 23.40 -9.19 9.60
C LYS A 125 24.55 -9.45 8.64
N GLU A 126 24.58 -10.63 8.02
CA GLU A 126 25.71 -11.06 7.21
C GLU A 126 25.85 -10.18 5.96
N SER A 127 24.74 -9.96 5.27
CA SER A 127 24.68 -9.14 4.05
C SER A 127 25.02 -7.70 4.35
N TYR A 128 24.55 -7.15 5.48
CA TYR A 128 24.87 -5.79 5.92
C TYR A 128 26.37 -5.62 6.22
N GLU A 129 26.96 -6.50 7.03
CA GLU A 129 28.37 -6.44 7.41
C GLU A 129 29.29 -6.60 6.18
N ARG A 130 28.94 -7.51 5.26
CA ARG A 130 29.68 -7.70 4.01
C ARG A 130 29.53 -6.53 3.03
N ALA A 131 28.35 -5.92 2.96
CA ALA A 131 28.12 -4.76 2.12
C ALA A 131 28.91 -3.54 2.62
N GLY A 132 29.05 -3.40 3.94
CA GLY A 132 29.78 -2.30 4.57
C GLY A 132 29.15 -0.93 4.35
N ILE A 133 27.94 -0.85 3.81
CA ILE A 133 27.21 0.40 3.58
C ILE A 133 26.57 0.89 4.89
N VAL A 134 26.42 2.20 5.03
CA VAL A 134 25.92 2.81 6.28
C VAL A 134 24.41 2.61 6.40
N GLY A 135 23.97 1.86 7.40
CA GLY A 135 22.57 1.64 7.72
C GLY A 135 22.25 1.88 9.20
N LYS A 136 20.98 1.68 9.55
CA LYS A 136 20.48 1.73 10.94
C LYS A 136 19.90 0.37 11.31
N PRO A 137 20.00 -0.06 12.59
CA PRO A 137 19.31 -1.27 13.02
C PRO A 137 17.79 -1.12 12.82
N ASP A 138 17.16 -2.16 12.30
CA ASP A 138 15.72 -2.26 12.06
C ASP A 138 15.04 -3.01 13.22
N GLY A 139 13.95 -2.46 13.74
CA GLY A 139 13.18 -3.03 14.86
C GLY A 139 13.70 -2.75 16.28
N VAL A 140 12.91 -3.18 17.27
CA VAL A 140 13.23 -3.05 18.70
C VAL A 140 14.44 -3.93 19.02
N LYS A 141 15.47 -3.35 19.65
CA LYS A 141 16.70 -4.05 20.05
C LYS A 141 16.37 -5.39 20.74
N GLY A 142 16.57 -6.48 20.01
CA GLY A 142 16.65 -7.88 20.45
C GLY A 142 15.78 -8.31 21.63
N LYS A 143 14.57 -8.81 21.36
CA LYS A 143 13.99 -9.85 22.23
C LYS A 143 14.66 -11.19 21.91
N ARG A 144 14.70 -12.11 22.88
CA ARG A 144 15.18 -13.50 22.67
C ARG A 144 14.42 -14.11 21.49
N GLY A 145 15.11 -14.39 20.38
CA GLY A 145 14.58 -15.13 19.23
C GLY A 145 14.50 -14.36 17.91
N THR A 146 14.58 -13.02 17.88
CA THR A 146 14.57 -12.26 16.62
C THR A 146 15.99 -12.01 16.10
N LYS A 147 16.24 -12.34 14.83
CA LYS A 147 17.52 -12.04 14.17
C LYS A 147 17.61 -10.51 13.95
N PRO A 148 18.73 -9.87 14.29
CA PRO A 148 18.89 -8.44 14.06
C PRO A 148 18.90 -8.14 12.56
N ARG A 149 18.28 -7.02 12.19
CA ARG A 149 18.12 -6.54 10.82
C ARG A 149 18.64 -5.11 10.70
N TRP A 150 18.99 -4.69 9.50
CA TRP A 150 19.45 -3.33 9.20
C TRP A 150 18.71 -2.74 8.02
N VAL A 151 18.31 -1.47 8.14
CA VAL A 151 17.78 -0.68 7.03
C VAL A 151 18.86 0.25 6.51
N VAL A 152 19.13 0.16 5.21
CA VAL A 152 20.00 1.09 4.49
C VAL A 152 19.14 1.90 3.54
N LYS A 153 19.25 3.23 3.59
CA LYS A 153 18.53 4.14 2.69
C LYS A 153 19.53 4.89 1.82
N ILE A 154 19.39 4.77 0.50
CA ILE A 154 20.27 5.36 -0.49
C ILE A 154 19.46 6.33 -1.34
N GLU A 155 19.75 7.63 -1.19
CA GLU A 155 19.14 8.68 -2.00
C GLU A 155 19.82 8.74 -3.38
N LEU A 156 19.28 8.02 -4.36
CA LEU A 156 19.88 7.86 -5.68
C LEU A 156 19.86 9.16 -6.52
N ARG A 157 19.02 10.14 -6.17
CA ARG A 157 18.98 11.45 -6.84
C ARG A 157 19.97 12.45 -6.26
N SER A 158 20.66 12.13 -5.17
CA SER A 158 21.66 13.00 -4.56
C SER A 158 22.76 13.38 -5.56
N PRO A 159 23.31 14.61 -5.52
CA PRO A 159 24.49 15.01 -6.30
C PRO A 159 25.73 14.13 -6.05
N SER A 160 25.75 13.39 -4.93
CA SER A 160 26.81 12.43 -4.60
C SER A 160 26.71 11.09 -5.35
N MET A 161 25.58 10.81 -6.01
CA MET A 161 25.30 9.58 -6.75
C MET A 161 25.70 9.73 -8.22
N LEU A 162 27.01 9.85 -8.42
CA LEU A 162 27.67 10.00 -9.70
C LEU A 162 28.96 9.16 -9.69
N HIS A 163 29.28 8.56 -10.84
CA HIS A 163 30.52 7.81 -11.04
C HIS A 163 31.76 8.66 -10.70
N GLY A 164 32.73 8.05 -10.02
CA GLY A 164 33.96 8.71 -9.57
C GLY A 164 33.85 9.37 -8.18
N LYS A 165 32.67 9.37 -7.56
CA LYS A 165 32.52 9.68 -6.14
C LYS A 165 32.66 8.39 -5.34
N LYS A 166 33.59 8.38 -4.37
CA LYS A 166 33.88 7.22 -3.50
C LYS A 166 32.62 6.57 -2.90
N GLY A 167 31.62 7.37 -2.52
CA GLY A 167 30.36 6.88 -1.96
C GLY A 167 29.55 6.07 -2.99
N PHE A 168 29.38 6.61 -4.20
CA PHE A 168 28.67 5.93 -5.28
C PHE A 168 29.43 4.71 -5.78
N ASP A 169 30.75 4.82 -5.96
CA ASP A 169 31.58 3.70 -6.40
C ASP A 169 31.52 2.52 -5.40
N ARG A 170 31.41 2.80 -4.09
CA ARG A 170 31.18 1.78 -3.06
C ARG A 170 29.83 1.08 -3.21
N ILE A 171 28.77 1.82 -3.55
CA ILE A 171 27.45 1.24 -3.78
C ILE A 171 27.48 0.36 -5.03
N VAL A 172 28.06 0.85 -6.12
CA VAL A 172 28.26 0.08 -7.37
C VAL A 172 29.04 -1.20 -7.09
N TYR A 173 30.15 -1.12 -6.34
CA TYR A 173 30.92 -2.29 -5.94
C TYR A 173 30.07 -3.28 -5.13
N THR A 174 29.30 -2.78 -4.16
CA THR A 174 28.44 -3.60 -3.30
C THR A 174 27.42 -4.37 -4.13
N PHE A 175 26.75 -3.72 -5.08
CA PHE A 175 25.72 -4.36 -5.90
C PHE A 175 26.30 -5.30 -6.96
N LYS A 176 27.59 -5.15 -7.33
CA LYS A 176 28.27 -6.06 -8.26
C LYS A 176 28.90 -7.28 -7.58
N ASN A 177 29.34 -7.15 -6.33
CA ASN A 177 30.18 -8.17 -5.68
C ASN A 177 29.56 -8.79 -4.42
N VAL A 178 28.64 -8.09 -3.75
CA VAL A 178 28.04 -8.54 -2.48
C VAL A 178 26.56 -8.84 -2.66
N LEU A 179 25.77 -7.85 -3.08
CA LEU A 179 24.33 -7.96 -3.33
C LEU A 179 24.08 -8.12 -4.84
N ASN A 180 24.74 -9.11 -5.43
CA ASN A 180 24.81 -9.32 -6.88
C ASN A 180 23.84 -10.35 -7.42
N ILE A 181 23.12 -11.03 -6.53
CA ILE A 181 22.10 -12.02 -6.90
C ILE A 181 20.90 -11.27 -7.48
N PRO A 182 20.45 -11.60 -8.71
CA PRO A 182 19.21 -11.07 -9.26
C PRO A 182 18.02 -11.44 -8.38
N VAL A 183 17.08 -10.52 -8.22
CA VAL A 183 15.83 -10.76 -7.50
C VAL A 183 14.64 -10.41 -8.37
N THR A 184 13.48 -10.98 -8.04
CA THR A 184 12.23 -10.62 -8.70
C THR A 184 11.72 -9.30 -8.12
N TRP A 185 11.35 -8.39 -9.02
CA TRP A 185 10.76 -7.10 -8.70
C TRP A 185 9.36 -7.01 -9.27
N LEU A 186 8.48 -6.35 -8.53
CA LEU A 186 7.36 -5.61 -9.08
C LEU A 186 7.85 -4.21 -9.45
N PHE A 187 7.49 -3.76 -10.64
CA PHE A 187 7.88 -2.47 -11.21
C PHE A 187 6.64 -1.73 -11.70
N VAL A 188 6.55 -0.44 -11.37
CA VAL A 188 5.55 0.48 -11.91
C VAL A 188 6.27 1.72 -12.43
N ASP A 189 6.02 2.06 -13.69
CA ASP A 189 6.46 3.32 -14.27
C ASP A 189 5.41 4.39 -14.03
N LEU A 190 5.83 5.50 -13.42
CA LEU A 190 4.98 6.63 -13.08
C LEU A 190 5.32 7.86 -13.92
N GLY A 191 6.28 7.74 -14.83
CA GLY A 191 6.60 8.75 -15.82
C GLY A 191 5.52 8.84 -16.89
N LYS A 192 5.28 10.06 -17.39
CA LYS A 192 4.38 10.29 -18.54
C LYS A 192 5.13 10.23 -19.88
N ASP A 193 6.46 10.33 -19.86
CA ASP A 193 7.32 10.53 -21.03
C ASP A 193 8.46 9.50 -21.10
N THR A 194 8.16 8.23 -20.83
CA THR A 194 9.18 7.16 -20.95
C THR A 194 9.52 6.93 -22.42
N PRO A 195 10.81 6.85 -22.79
CA PRO A 195 11.21 6.66 -24.18
C PRO A 195 10.74 5.30 -24.73
N THR A 196 10.58 5.23 -26.05
CA THR A 196 10.23 3.99 -26.79
C THR A 196 11.40 3.61 -27.70
N PRO A 197 12.01 2.42 -27.55
CA PRO A 197 11.70 1.37 -26.56
C PRO A 197 12.08 1.78 -25.14
N SER A 198 11.35 1.27 -24.15
CA SER A 198 11.62 1.58 -22.75
C SER A 198 12.90 0.90 -22.26
N PRO A 199 13.70 1.51 -21.36
CA PRO A 199 14.91 0.87 -20.82
C PRO A 199 14.62 -0.45 -20.11
N MET A 200 13.38 -0.66 -19.67
CA MET A 200 12.93 -1.91 -19.06
C MET A 200 12.87 -3.08 -20.05
N GLU A 201 12.62 -2.84 -21.34
CA GLU A 201 12.46 -3.91 -22.34
C GLU A 201 13.70 -4.81 -22.45
N ALA A 202 14.89 -4.26 -22.23
CA ALA A 202 16.14 -5.02 -22.20
C ALA A 202 16.17 -6.11 -21.11
N HIS A 203 15.29 -6.02 -20.12
CA HIS A 203 15.17 -6.97 -19.01
C HIS A 203 13.97 -7.92 -19.15
N PHE A 204 13.30 -7.92 -20.30
CA PHE A 204 12.17 -8.83 -20.62
C PHE A 204 11.07 -8.85 -19.53
N PRO A 205 10.47 -7.68 -19.20
CA PRO A 205 9.44 -7.60 -18.17
C PRO A 205 8.19 -8.38 -18.57
N ILE A 206 7.55 -9.00 -17.58
CA ILE A 206 6.23 -9.60 -17.72
C ILE A 206 5.18 -8.59 -17.25
N THR A 207 4.57 -7.91 -18.21
CA THR A 207 3.52 -6.91 -17.97
C THR A 207 2.23 -7.56 -17.47
N LYS A 208 1.60 -6.93 -16.50
CA LYS A 208 0.32 -7.30 -15.89
C LYS A 208 -0.60 -6.08 -15.88
N THR A 209 -1.73 -6.20 -16.55
CA THR A 209 -2.80 -5.21 -16.49
C THR A 209 -3.72 -5.56 -15.33
N VAL A 210 -4.05 -4.56 -14.52
CA VAL A 210 -5.01 -4.72 -13.43
C VAL A 210 -6.42 -4.69 -14.01
N THR A 211 -7.20 -5.74 -13.76
CA THR A 211 -8.61 -5.81 -14.13
C THR A 211 -9.45 -5.75 -12.86
N PRO A 212 -10.29 -4.72 -12.68
CA PRO A 212 -11.16 -4.66 -11.52
C PRO A 212 -12.18 -5.80 -11.57
N GLU A 213 -12.31 -6.53 -10.46
CA GLU A 213 -13.38 -7.50 -10.27
C GLU A 213 -14.54 -6.82 -9.56
N VAL A 214 -15.76 -7.04 -10.06
CA VAL A 214 -16.97 -6.43 -9.51
C VAL A 214 -17.95 -7.54 -9.13
N GLN A 215 -18.36 -7.53 -7.86
CA GLN A 215 -19.38 -8.43 -7.32
C GLN A 215 -20.55 -7.62 -6.79
N GLU A 216 -21.77 -8.01 -7.17
CA GLU A 216 -23.01 -7.45 -6.64
C GLU A 216 -23.49 -8.31 -5.46
N MET A 217 -23.91 -7.68 -4.37
CA MET A 217 -24.43 -8.37 -3.19
C MET A 217 -25.62 -7.66 -2.56
N GLN A 218 -26.49 -8.45 -1.93
CA GLN A 218 -27.56 -7.96 -1.06
C GLN A 218 -27.17 -8.18 0.40
N VAL A 219 -27.21 -7.09 1.17
CA VAL A 219 -26.72 -7.08 2.54
C VAL A 219 -27.69 -6.37 3.48
N ASN A 220 -27.74 -6.84 4.71
CA ASN A 220 -28.29 -6.12 5.85
C ASN A 220 -27.27 -5.05 6.26
N ALA A 221 -27.56 -3.80 5.89
CA ALA A 221 -26.70 -2.66 6.13
C ALA A 221 -27.10 -1.93 7.41
N PRO A 222 -26.15 -1.65 8.32
CA PRO A 222 -26.38 -0.77 9.44
C PRO A 222 -26.43 0.69 8.99
N SER A 223 -26.83 1.59 9.89
CA SER A 223 -26.60 3.02 9.68
C SER A 223 -25.11 3.34 9.66
N LEU A 224 -24.63 3.95 8.58
CA LEU A 224 -23.26 4.47 8.46
C LEU A 224 -23.15 5.95 8.88
N GLN A 225 -24.14 6.45 9.62
CA GLN A 225 -24.06 7.79 10.21
C GLN A 225 -23.40 7.69 11.59
N PRO A 226 -22.29 8.41 11.83
CA PRO A 226 -21.66 8.39 13.14
C PRO A 226 -22.50 9.15 14.18
N PRO A 227 -22.30 8.89 15.48
CA PRO A 227 -22.97 9.61 16.57
C PRO A 227 -22.82 11.13 16.43
N THR A 228 -23.87 11.91 16.73
CA THR A 228 -23.94 13.36 16.43
C THR A 228 -23.05 14.23 17.33
N ASP A 229 -22.72 13.77 18.54
CA ASP A 229 -21.90 14.48 19.52
C ASP A 229 -20.41 14.14 19.40
N ILE A 230 -19.85 14.26 18.20
CA ILE A 230 -18.42 14.08 17.98
C ILE A 230 -17.69 15.32 18.51
N ASP A 231 -17.38 15.32 19.80
CA ASP A 231 -16.35 16.23 20.32
C ASP A 231 -15.05 16.00 19.53
N SER A 232 -14.23 17.05 19.41
CA SER A 232 -12.94 17.05 18.72
C SER A 232 -11.97 15.93 19.13
N SER A 233 -12.23 15.28 20.27
CA SER A 233 -11.45 14.17 20.81
C SER A 233 -11.87 12.78 20.31
N TYR A 234 -13.06 12.63 19.68
CA TYR A 234 -13.71 11.35 19.39
C TYR A 234 -13.87 10.51 20.68
N GLY A 235 -15.08 10.52 21.26
CA GLY A 235 -15.38 9.77 22.49
C GLY A 235 -15.52 8.25 22.28
N GLY A 236 -15.76 7.52 23.37
CA GLY A 236 -15.95 6.05 23.34
C GLY A 236 -17.04 5.59 22.37
N ASP A 237 -18.15 6.33 22.27
CA ASP A 237 -19.24 6.01 21.35
C ASP A 237 -18.80 6.00 19.88
N PHE A 238 -17.84 6.87 19.50
CA PHE A 238 -17.29 6.88 18.15
C PHE A 238 -16.32 5.71 17.93
N GLU A 239 -15.57 5.32 18.97
CA GLU A 239 -14.69 4.14 18.91
C GLU A 239 -15.51 2.85 18.72
N ASP A 240 -16.60 2.69 19.48
CA ASP A 240 -17.52 1.56 19.36
C ASP A 240 -18.17 1.54 17.97
N TYR A 241 -18.73 2.67 17.52
CA TYR A 241 -19.27 2.82 16.16
C TYR A 241 -18.25 2.43 15.08
N ALA A 242 -17.01 2.92 15.21
CA ALA A 242 -15.94 2.66 14.27
C ALA A 242 -15.53 1.17 14.25
N ALA A 243 -15.48 0.54 15.43
CA ALA A 243 -15.16 -0.88 15.57
C ALA A 243 -16.26 -1.77 14.97
N GLU A 244 -17.53 -1.49 15.27
CA GLU A 244 -18.69 -2.21 14.74
C GLU A 244 -18.81 -2.05 13.22
N THR A 245 -18.62 -0.82 12.72
CA THR A 245 -18.61 -0.54 11.27
C THR A 245 -17.48 -1.30 10.57
N HIS A 246 -16.28 -1.31 11.16
CA HIS A 246 -15.14 -2.04 10.62
C HIS A 246 -15.39 -3.56 10.62
N GLU A 247 -16.01 -4.12 11.66
CA GLU A 247 -16.39 -5.53 11.70
C GLU A 247 -17.38 -5.86 10.57
N TRP A 248 -18.44 -5.06 10.41
CA TRP A 248 -19.42 -5.25 9.34
C TRP A 248 -18.80 -5.16 7.94
N LEU A 249 -17.95 -4.16 7.68
CA LEU A 249 -17.21 -4.03 6.42
C LEU A 249 -16.29 -5.23 6.20
N SER A 250 -15.63 -5.74 7.25
CA SER A 250 -14.78 -6.92 7.15
C SER A 250 -15.57 -8.17 6.74
N LEU A 251 -16.80 -8.32 7.21
CA LEU A 251 -17.67 -9.43 6.80
C LEU A 251 -18.16 -9.31 5.36
N ILE A 252 -18.35 -8.09 4.85
CA ILE A 252 -18.57 -7.83 3.42
C ILE A 252 -17.37 -8.32 2.60
N LEU A 253 -16.16 -7.92 3.00
CA LEU A 253 -14.94 -8.29 2.29
C LEU A 253 -14.64 -9.79 2.34
N LEU A 254 -15.20 -10.51 3.31
CA LEU A 254 -15.08 -11.97 3.42
C LEU A 254 -16.22 -12.72 2.71
N ASP A 255 -17.15 -12.02 2.05
CA ASP A 255 -18.38 -12.58 1.49
C ASP A 255 -19.12 -13.48 2.50
N SER A 256 -19.19 -13.00 3.75
CA SER A 256 -19.72 -13.78 4.86
C SER A 256 -21.25 -13.92 4.73
N PRO A 257 -21.82 -15.12 4.97
CA PRO A 257 -23.26 -15.27 4.94
C PRO A 257 -23.98 -14.46 6.04
N ARG A 258 -23.26 -14.05 7.09
CA ARG A 258 -23.79 -13.35 8.27
C ARG A 258 -24.39 -11.97 7.99
N ILE A 259 -24.07 -11.39 6.83
CA ILE A 259 -24.59 -10.08 6.42
C ILE A 259 -25.75 -10.20 5.43
N HIS A 260 -26.13 -11.41 4.98
CA HIS A 260 -27.24 -11.55 4.05
C HIS A 260 -28.61 -11.49 4.76
N PRO A 261 -29.64 -10.92 4.10
CA PRO A 261 -31.00 -10.85 4.65
C PRO A 261 -31.60 -12.23 4.99
N GLU A 262 -31.26 -13.24 4.19
CA GLU A 262 -31.83 -14.59 4.29
C GLU A 262 -31.04 -15.52 5.23
N ASP A 263 -30.06 -14.98 5.96
CA ASP A 263 -29.23 -15.78 6.84
C ASP A 263 -30.00 -16.34 8.04
N LYS A 264 -29.88 -17.65 8.27
CA LYS A 264 -30.58 -18.40 9.32
C LYS A 264 -29.60 -19.23 10.14
N ILE A 265 -28.58 -18.57 10.67
CA ILE A 265 -27.59 -19.24 11.52
C ILE A 265 -28.20 -19.62 12.88
N ASP A 266 -27.81 -20.79 13.37
CA ASP A 266 -28.09 -21.19 14.75
C ASP A 266 -27.40 -20.20 15.71
N PRO A 267 -28.13 -19.56 16.64
CA PRO A 267 -27.56 -18.64 17.62
C PRO A 267 -26.46 -19.26 18.51
N TYR A 268 -26.40 -20.59 18.62
CA TYR A 268 -25.32 -21.30 19.31
C TYR A 268 -24.00 -21.26 18.53
N LEU A 269 -24.06 -21.13 17.20
CA LEU A 269 -22.89 -21.05 16.32
C LEU A 269 -22.42 -19.61 16.08
N SER A 270 -23.35 -18.68 15.93
CA SER A 270 -23.03 -17.25 15.76
C SER A 270 -24.13 -16.38 16.33
N ARG A 271 -23.71 -15.36 17.07
CA ARG A 271 -24.60 -14.31 17.60
C ARG A 271 -24.39 -12.95 16.93
N TYR A 272 -23.53 -12.92 15.91
CA TYR A 272 -23.30 -11.70 15.15
C TYR A 272 -24.61 -11.21 14.53
N ALA A 273 -24.86 -9.92 14.66
CA ALA A 273 -25.88 -9.18 13.93
C ALA A 273 -25.27 -7.83 13.51
N PRO A 274 -25.64 -7.27 12.35
CA PRO A 274 -25.22 -5.92 11.99
C PRO A 274 -25.62 -4.91 13.08
N PRO A 275 -24.79 -3.88 13.32
CA PRO A 275 -25.02 -2.93 14.41
C PRO A 275 -26.23 -2.02 14.15
N GLY A 276 -26.94 -1.65 15.22
CA GLY A 276 -28.03 -0.68 15.17
C GLY A 276 -29.22 -1.06 14.29
N ASP A 277 -29.88 -0.03 13.74
CA ASP A 277 -31.02 -0.20 12.83
C ASP A 277 -30.56 -0.71 11.46
N ILE A 278 -31.20 -1.78 10.99
CA ILE A 278 -30.84 -2.49 9.78
C ILE A 278 -31.82 -2.15 8.67
N HIS A 279 -31.30 -1.88 7.48
CA HIS A 279 -32.08 -1.88 6.25
C HIS A 279 -31.44 -2.82 5.23
N THR A 280 -32.28 -3.44 4.41
CA THR A 280 -31.78 -4.26 3.30
C THR A 280 -31.30 -3.34 2.19
N SER A 281 -29.99 -3.32 1.96
CA SER A 281 -29.38 -2.61 0.84
C SER A 281 -29.27 -3.56 -0.34
N HIS A 282 -29.88 -3.19 -1.46
CA HIS A 282 -29.74 -3.91 -2.72
C HIS A 282 -28.53 -3.37 -3.51
N GLY A 283 -27.77 -4.26 -4.14
CA GLY A 283 -26.78 -3.89 -5.16
C GLY A 283 -25.50 -3.24 -4.64
N LEU A 284 -24.98 -3.68 -3.49
CA LEU A 284 -23.65 -3.24 -3.07
C LEU A 284 -22.61 -3.82 -4.03
N HIS A 285 -21.75 -2.99 -4.61
CA HIS A 285 -20.66 -3.43 -5.46
C HIS A 285 -19.35 -3.44 -4.70
N THR A 286 -18.67 -4.60 -4.66
CA THR A 286 -17.27 -4.67 -4.23
C THR A 286 -16.36 -4.63 -5.45
N ALA A 287 -15.48 -3.62 -5.54
CA ALA A 287 -14.49 -3.53 -6.62
C ALA A 287 -13.08 -3.81 -6.09
N TRP A 288 -12.38 -4.76 -6.70
CA TRP A 288 -11.07 -5.24 -6.24
C TRP A 288 -9.95 -4.82 -7.20
N MET A 289 -8.88 -4.25 -6.66
CA MET A 289 -7.73 -3.73 -7.42
C MET A 289 -6.41 -4.33 -6.96
N GLY A 290 -5.51 -4.66 -7.89
CA GLY A 290 -4.12 -5.02 -7.60
C GLY A 290 -3.20 -3.81 -7.33
N LEU A 291 -1.88 -4.02 -7.38
CA LEU A 291 -0.86 -3.04 -6.98
C LEU A 291 -1.10 -1.63 -7.54
N ALA A 292 -1.29 -0.65 -6.65
CA ALA A 292 -1.44 0.76 -6.95
C ALA A 292 -0.36 1.58 -6.22
N ARG A 293 0.02 2.71 -6.81
CA ARG A 293 1.00 3.64 -6.22
C ARG A 293 0.44 4.37 -5.01
N ASP A 294 -0.68 5.05 -5.20
CA ASP A 294 -1.38 5.95 -4.28
C ASP A 294 -2.71 6.41 -4.94
N LEU A 295 -3.69 6.89 -4.17
CA LEU A 295 -4.98 7.43 -4.69
C LEU A 295 -4.83 8.64 -5.64
N GLN A 296 -3.63 9.20 -5.82
CA GLN A 296 -3.38 10.24 -6.84
C GLN A 296 -3.43 9.71 -8.27
N ASP A 297 -3.21 8.41 -8.51
CA ASP A 297 -3.49 7.82 -9.83
C ASP A 297 -4.99 7.55 -10.03
N MET A 298 -5.80 7.76 -8.97
CA MET A 298 -7.27 7.84 -9.03
C MET A 298 -7.74 9.29 -9.05
N GLU A 299 -7.12 10.12 -9.90
CA GLU A 299 -7.50 11.52 -10.16
C GLU A 299 -9.00 11.70 -10.50
N SER A 300 -9.74 10.62 -10.76
CA SER A 300 -11.17 10.60 -11.10
C SER A 300 -12.10 9.94 -10.08
N ILE A 301 -11.57 9.29 -9.02
CA ILE A 301 -12.40 8.59 -8.03
C ILE A 301 -12.30 9.32 -6.71
N VAL A 302 -12.84 10.54 -6.72
CA VAL A 302 -13.24 11.21 -5.50
C VAL A 302 -14.42 10.41 -4.94
N LEU A 303 -14.20 9.80 -3.76
CA LEU A 303 -15.28 9.24 -2.95
C LEU A 303 -16.24 10.39 -2.63
N TYR A 304 -17.43 10.34 -3.20
CA TYR A 304 -18.59 11.12 -2.78
C TYR A 304 -19.26 10.45 -1.59
#